data_AF-A0A962NMU9-F1
#
_entry.id   AF-A0A962NMU9-F1
#
_cell.length_a   1.000
_cell.length_b   1.000
_cell.length_c   1.000
_cell.angle_alpha   90.00
_cell.angle_beta   90.00
_cell.angle_gamma   90.00
#
_symmetry.space_group_name_H-M   'P 1'
#
loop_
_entity.id
_entity.type
_entity.pdbx_description
1 polymer ?
#
loop_
_entity_poly.entity_id
_entity_poly.type
_entity_poly.pdbx_seq_one_letter_code
_entity_poly.pdbx_strand_id
1 'polypeptide(L)'
;GKQMALKLALFEAFFSRRENVGDPGLLATVAGRVALDAGQALEVLTSGRYAQAVRQEQARWLDREVHAVPMFYFNDGYPVPGAQEAQTFVRVMEKLKQRAGC
;
A
#
# COMPACT_ATOMS: atom_id res chain seq x y z
N GLY A 1 -11.28 1.65 8.15
CA GLY A 1 -11.15 0.18 8.08
C GLY A 1 -11.17 -0.43 6.68
N LYS A 2 -11.31 0.32 5.57
CA LYS A 2 -11.41 -0.27 4.22
C LYS A 2 -10.09 -0.31 3.43
N GLN A 3 -8.96 -0.04 4.08
CA GLN A 3 -7.65 0.10 3.40
C GLN A 3 -7.25 -1.17 2.63
N MET A 4 -7.30 -2.36 3.27
CA MET A 4 -6.95 -3.62 2.60
C MET A 4 -7.90 -3.91 1.43
N ALA A 5 -9.21 -3.79 1.66
CA ALA A 5 -10.21 -4.04 0.62
C ALA A 5 -10.01 -3.10 -0.58
N LEU A 6 -9.81 -1.80 -0.34
CA LEU A 6 -9.57 -0.81 -1.39
C LEU A 6 -8.27 -1.10 -2.16
N LYS A 7 -7.18 -1.44 -1.46
CA LYS A 7 -5.91 -1.81 -2.10
C LYS A 7 -6.07 -2.99 -3.05
N LEU A 8 -6.77 -4.05 -2.61
CA LEU A 8 -7.02 -5.23 -3.43
C LEU A 8 -7.93 -4.91 -4.63
N ALA A 9 -8.97 -4.10 -4.44
CA ALA A 9 -9.86 -3.68 -5.52
C ALA A 9 -9.12 -2.84 -6.59
N LEU A 10 -8.18 -1.98 -6.18
CA LEU A 10 -7.31 -1.23 -7.09
C LEU A 10 -6.33 -2.13 -7.84
N PHE A 11 -5.76 -3.14 -7.16
CA PHE A 11 -4.92 -4.15 -7.82
C PHE A 11 -5.71 -4.95 -8.86
N GLU A 12 -6.93 -5.36 -8.55
CA GLU A 12 -7.79 -6.06 -9.50
C GLU A 12 -8.12 -5.17 -10.71
N ALA A 13 -8.50 -3.90 -10.46
CA ALA A 13 -8.78 -2.93 -11.52
C ALA A 13 -7.61 -2.80 -12.50
N PHE A 14 -6.38 -2.68 -11.99
CA PHE A 14 -5.19 -2.52 -12.82
C PHE A 14 -4.70 -3.84 -13.44
N PHE A 15 -4.35 -4.83 -12.61
CA PHE A 15 -3.65 -6.04 -13.05
C PHE A 15 -4.56 -7.08 -13.70
N SER A 16 -5.83 -7.17 -13.29
CA SER A 16 -6.77 -8.18 -13.82
C SER A 16 -7.67 -7.60 -14.89
N ARG A 17 -8.19 -6.38 -14.68
CA ARG A 17 -9.20 -5.77 -15.56
C ARG A 17 -8.64 -4.75 -16.55
N ARG A 18 -7.36 -4.36 -16.42
CA ARG A 18 -6.69 -3.37 -17.27
C ARG A 18 -7.43 -2.03 -17.35
N GLU A 19 -8.10 -1.65 -16.28
CA GLU A 19 -8.82 -0.38 -16.18
C GLU A 19 -7.81 0.78 -15.97
N ASN A 20 -8.15 1.99 -16.41
CA ASN A 20 -7.28 3.17 -16.31
C ASN A 20 -7.27 3.77 -14.88
N VAL A 21 -6.36 3.30 -14.03
CA VAL A 21 -6.18 3.82 -12.65
C VAL A 21 -5.61 5.25 -12.57
N GLY A 22 -5.39 5.92 -13.71
CA GLY A 22 -5.11 7.36 -13.76
C GLY A 22 -6.38 8.23 -13.79
N ASP A 23 -7.56 7.65 -13.97
CA ASP A 23 -8.84 8.36 -14.00
C ASP A 23 -9.47 8.48 -12.60
N PRO A 24 -9.66 9.70 -12.06
CA PRO A 24 -10.33 9.90 -10.77
C PRO A 24 -11.75 9.32 -10.71
N GLY A 25 -12.50 9.30 -11.83
CA GLY A 25 -13.84 8.74 -11.90
C GLY A 25 -13.84 7.21 -11.73
N LEU A 26 -12.88 6.53 -12.36
CA LEU A 26 -12.67 5.10 -12.13
C LEU A 26 -12.27 4.84 -10.67
N LEU A 27 -11.32 5.60 -10.12
CA LEU A 27 -10.86 5.40 -8.75
C LEU A 27 -12.00 5.57 -7.73
N ALA A 28 -12.88 6.56 -7.94
CA ALA A 28 -14.09 6.75 -7.14
C ALA A 28 -15.06 5.56 -7.28
N THR A 29 -15.24 5.03 -8.50
CA THR A 29 -16.04 3.82 -8.74
C THR A 29 -15.47 2.61 -8.01
N VAL A 30 -14.15 2.41 -8.03
CA VAL A 30 -13.47 1.32 -7.32
C VAL A 30 -13.63 1.47 -5.81
N ALA A 31 -13.62 2.69 -5.27
CA ALA A 31 -13.94 2.94 -3.86
C ALA A 31 -15.37 2.48 -3.52
N GLY A 32 -16.34 2.75 -4.40
CA GLY A 32 -17.71 2.24 -4.29
C GLY A 32 -17.79 0.70 -4.21
N ARG A 33 -16.95 -0.03 -4.97
CA ARG A 33 -16.90 -1.51 -4.95
C ARG A 33 -16.61 -2.08 -3.55
N VAL A 34 -15.95 -1.32 -2.68
CA VAL A 34 -15.59 -1.74 -1.31
C VAL A 34 -16.46 -1.07 -0.23
N ALA A 35 -17.60 -0.51 -0.63
CA ALA A 35 -18.55 0.21 0.21
C ALA A 35 -17.99 1.49 0.87
N LEU A 36 -17.13 2.21 0.14
CA LEU A 36 -16.84 3.62 0.44
C LEU A 36 -17.77 4.52 -0.38
N ASP A 37 -18.01 5.73 0.09
CA ASP A 37 -18.78 6.72 -0.64
C ASP A 37 -18.00 7.22 -1.87
N ALA A 38 -18.56 6.98 -3.07
CA ALA A 38 -17.90 7.33 -4.33
C ALA A 38 -17.82 8.85 -4.56
N GLY A 39 -18.80 9.62 -4.08
CA GLY A 39 -18.81 11.08 -4.19
C GLY A 39 -17.71 11.71 -3.35
N GLN A 40 -17.59 11.30 -2.08
CA GLN A 40 -16.51 11.71 -1.20
C GLN A 40 -15.14 11.25 -1.71
N ALA A 41 -15.05 10.04 -2.27
CA ALA A 41 -13.81 9.58 -2.88
C ALA A 41 -13.39 10.47 -4.06
N LEU A 42 -14.33 10.83 -4.93
CA LEU A 42 -14.08 11.75 -6.04
C LEU A 42 -13.67 13.14 -5.56
N GLU A 43 -14.31 13.66 -4.52
CA GLU A 43 -13.94 14.93 -3.90
C GLU A 43 -12.50 14.90 -3.36
N VAL A 44 -12.14 13.85 -2.62
CA VAL A 44 -10.78 13.66 -2.10
C VAL A 44 -9.73 13.62 -3.21
N LEU A 45 -10.05 12.94 -4.32
CA LEU A 45 -9.16 12.82 -5.47
C LEU A 45 -9.01 14.15 -6.21
N THR A 46 -10.11 14.84 -6.48
CA THR A 46 -10.12 16.09 -7.25
C THR A 46 -9.59 17.29 -6.45
N SER A 47 -9.82 17.31 -5.13
CA SER A 47 -9.26 18.34 -4.25
C SER A 47 -7.77 18.13 -3.94
N GLY A 48 -7.22 16.96 -4.27
CA GLY A 48 -5.85 16.59 -3.90
C GLY A 48 -5.61 16.53 -2.40
N ARG A 49 -6.64 16.23 -1.58
CA ARG A 49 -6.61 16.33 -0.10
C ARG A 49 -5.41 15.63 0.54
N TYR A 50 -4.97 14.51 -0.03
CA TYR A 50 -3.86 13.71 0.47
C TYR A 50 -2.60 13.76 -0.41
N ALA A 51 -2.57 14.60 -1.44
CA ALA A 51 -1.46 14.64 -2.40
C ALA A 51 -0.11 14.94 -1.73
N GLN A 52 -0.08 15.93 -0.82
CA GLN A 52 1.13 16.27 -0.06
C GLN A 52 1.55 15.14 0.89
N ALA A 53 0.61 14.53 1.60
CA ALA A 53 0.89 13.43 2.53
C ALA A 53 1.50 12.22 1.78
N VAL A 54 0.97 11.87 0.61
CA VAL A 54 1.52 10.79 -0.23
C VAL A 54 2.94 11.14 -0.72
N ARG A 55 3.19 12.39 -1.14
CA ARG A 55 4.52 12.85 -1.57
C ARG A 55 5.55 12.82 -0.43
N GLN A 56 5.15 13.22 0.78
CA GLN A 56 5.99 13.17 1.97
C GLN A 56 6.32 11.72 2.35
N GLU A 57 5.35 10.82 2.29
CA GLU A 57 5.56 9.40 2.54
C GLU A 57 6.54 8.78 1.53
N GLN A 58 6.41 9.11 0.25
CA GLN A 58 7.35 8.68 -0.80
C GLN A 58 8.77 9.19 -0.52
N ALA A 59 8.92 10.49 -0.22
CA ALA A 59 10.20 11.10 0.10
C ALA A 59 10.87 10.43 1.31
N ARG A 60 10.09 10.17 2.38
CA ARG A 60 10.57 9.48 3.59
C ARG A 60 11.20 8.12 3.29
N TRP A 61 10.64 7.36 2.35
CA TRP A 61 11.19 6.05 1.97
C TRP A 61 12.41 6.16 1.05
N LEU A 62 12.43 7.15 0.16
CA LEU A 62 13.62 7.45 -0.64
C LEU A 62 14.80 7.87 0.25
N ASP A 63 14.57 8.70 1.27
CA ASP A 63 15.58 9.10 2.28
C ASP A 63 16.10 7.89 3.09
N ARG A 64 15.35 6.78 3.10
CA ARG A 64 15.74 5.50 3.71
C ARG A 64 16.34 4.51 2.68
N GLU A 65 16.75 5.01 1.52
CA GLU A 65 17.36 4.24 0.43
C GLU A 65 16.46 3.14 -0.15
N VAL A 66 15.13 3.31 -0.06
CA VAL A 66 14.17 2.38 -0.65
C VAL A 66 13.91 2.75 -2.11
N HIS A 67 14.60 2.06 -3.02
CA HIS A 67 14.51 2.31 -4.47
C HIS A 67 13.65 1.28 -5.23
N ALA A 68 13.15 0.24 -4.56
CA ALA A 68 12.36 -0.82 -5.19
C ALA A 68 11.21 -1.30 -4.29
N VAL A 69 10.13 -1.75 -4.91
CA VAL A 69 8.94 -2.29 -4.24
C VAL A 69 8.58 -3.70 -4.74
N PRO A 70 7.94 -4.54 -3.92
CA PRO A 70 7.57 -4.29 -2.52
C PRO A 70 8.78 -4.35 -1.59
N MET A 71 8.74 -3.58 -0.50
CA MET A 71 9.70 -3.62 0.59
C MET A 71 8.94 -3.67 1.92
N PHE A 72 9.37 -4.57 2.81
CA PHE A 72 8.76 -4.76 4.12
C PHE A 72 9.77 -4.43 5.21
N TYR A 73 9.36 -3.73 6.25
CA TYR A 73 10.17 -3.44 7.44
C TYR A 73 9.52 -4.09 8.66
N PHE A 74 10.29 -4.91 9.37
CA PHE A 74 9.87 -5.50 10.64
C PHE A 74 10.58 -4.79 11.80
N ASN A 75 9.83 -4.41 12.84
CA ASN A 75 10.32 -3.70 14.03
C ASN A 75 11.24 -2.51 13.72
N ASP A 76 10.89 -1.74 12.69
CA ASP A 76 11.62 -0.54 12.23
C ASP A 76 13.12 -0.71 11.90
N GLY A 77 13.60 -1.95 11.75
CA GLY A 77 15.04 -2.21 11.56
C GLY A 77 15.40 -3.39 10.67
N TYR A 78 14.47 -4.28 10.35
CA TYR A 78 14.74 -5.46 9.52
C TYR A 78 14.05 -5.35 8.16
N PRO A 79 14.76 -4.88 7.11
CA PRO A 79 14.21 -4.81 5.77
C PRO A 79 14.18 -6.19 5.11
N VAL A 80 13.08 -6.47 4.41
CA VAL A 80 12.90 -7.64 3.53
C VAL A 80 12.53 -7.12 2.14
N PRO A 81 13.46 -7.11 1.18
CA PRO A 81 13.22 -6.64 -0.18
C PRO A 81 12.47 -7.68 -1.02
N GLY A 82 11.54 -7.20 -1.85
CA GLY A 82 10.87 -7.98 -2.88
C GLY A 82 9.70 -8.82 -2.38
N ALA A 83 8.99 -9.41 -3.35
CA ALA A 83 7.90 -10.35 -3.11
C ALA A 83 8.47 -11.73 -2.75
N GLN A 84 8.91 -11.88 -1.51
CA GLN A 84 9.47 -13.13 -1.00
C GLN A 84 8.39 -14.19 -0.76
N GLU A 85 8.82 -15.46 -0.71
CA GLU A 85 7.97 -16.58 -0.30
C GLU A 85 7.46 -16.42 1.15
N ALA A 86 6.25 -16.91 1.43
CA ALA A 86 5.64 -16.82 2.76
C ALA A 86 6.55 -17.39 3.86
N GLN A 87 7.26 -18.50 3.58
CA GLN A 87 8.19 -19.12 4.52
C GLN A 87 9.36 -18.19 4.91
N THR A 88 9.80 -17.31 4.01
CA THR A 88 10.84 -16.31 4.31
C THR A 88 10.35 -15.34 5.37
N PHE A 89 9.12 -14.84 5.24
CA PHE A 89 8.52 -13.97 6.25
C PHE A 89 8.35 -14.67 7.60
N VAL A 90 7.88 -15.93 7.62
CA VAL A 90 7.76 -16.73 8.85
C VAL A 90 9.11 -16.85 9.56
N ARG A 91 10.19 -17.19 8.84
CA ARG A 91 11.54 -17.28 9.42
C ARG A 91 12.03 -15.96 9.99
N VAL A 92 11.75 -14.84 9.31
CA VAL A 92 12.11 -13.50 9.80
C VAL A 92 11.36 -13.20 11.11
N MET A 93 10.06 -13.43 11.16
CA MET A 93 9.25 -13.19 12.36
C MET A 93 9.70 -14.04 13.55
N GLU A 94 9.98 -15.34 13.35
CA GLU A 94 10.48 -16.21 14.42
C GLU A 94 11.86 -15.76 14.94
N LYS A 95 12.77 -15.36 14.05
CA LYS A 95 14.07 -14.81 14.44
C LYS A 95 13.94 -13.54 15.28
N LEU A 96 12.99 -12.66 14.96
CA LEU A 96 12.74 -11.44 15.71
C LEU A 96 12.10 -11.70 17.06
N LYS A 97 11.16 -12.64 17.14
CA LYS A 97 10.55 -13.09 18.39
C LYS A 97 11.58 -13.64 19.38
N GLN A 98 12.53 -14.44 18.89
CA GLN A 98 13.63 -14.96 19.72
C GLN A 98 14.54 -13.86 20.26
N ARG A 99 14.79 -12.80 19.47
CA ARG A 99 15.63 -11.66 19.89
C ARG A 99 14.95 -10.75 20.91
N ALA A 100 13.63 -10.64 20.87
CA ALA A 100 12.85 -9.78 21.77
C ALA A 100 12.54 -10.44 23.13
N GLY A 101 12.72 -11.76 23.26
CA GLY A 101 12.53 -12.51 24.50
C GLY A 101 13.79 -12.70 25.35
N CYS A 102 14.91 -12.08 24.96
CA CYS A 102 16.16 -12.02 25.73
C CYS A 102 16.35 -10.63 26.34
#